data_AF-A0A2S7IP50-F1
#
_entry.id   AF-A0A2S7IP50-F1
#
_cell.length_a   1.000
_cell.length_b   1.000
_cell.length_c   1.000
_cell.angle_alpha   90.00
_cell.angle_beta   90.00
_cell.angle_gamma   90.00
#
_symmetry.space_group_name_H-M   'P 1'
#
loop_
_entity.id
_entity.type
_entity.pdbx_description
1 polymer ?
#
loop_
_entity_poly.entity_id
_entity_poly.type
_entity_poly.pdbx_seq_one_letter_code
_entity_poly.pdbx_strand_id
1 'polypeptide(L)'
;MIKSNRATYAALLFITISLGLIGRRLAFVPLAVGDALWAVAVFWVLHLLNPQAKTSRLALFALLISYAIEFSQLWQASWLVKLRSTLPGKLLLGQGFLYSDLIAYSLGISVVVLIKWYISTKISKRAT
;
A
#
# COMPACT_ATOMS: atom_id res chain seq x y z
N MET A 1 -24.15 -5.78 -3.03
CA MET A 1 -22.93 -5.15 -2.47
C MET A 1 -22.56 -5.88 -1.19
N ILE A 2 -21.43 -6.58 -1.13
CA ILE A 2 -20.94 -7.08 0.16
C ILE A 2 -20.67 -5.86 1.03
N LYS A 3 -21.32 -5.78 2.19
CA LYS A 3 -21.03 -4.78 3.21
C LYS A 3 -19.66 -5.16 3.81
N SER A 4 -18.58 -4.75 3.15
CA SER A 4 -17.23 -4.98 3.64
C SER A 4 -17.08 -4.24 4.96
N ASN A 5 -17.07 -4.98 6.06
CA ASN A 5 -16.99 -4.39 7.39
C ASN A 5 -15.57 -3.85 7.60
N ARG A 6 -15.44 -2.73 8.30
CA ARG A 6 -14.14 -2.10 8.61
C ARG A 6 -13.16 -3.09 9.24
N ALA A 7 -13.67 -4.03 10.04
CA ALA A 7 -12.89 -5.12 10.62
C ALA A 7 -12.11 -5.94 9.59
N THR A 8 -12.69 -6.24 8.43
CA THR A 8 -11.99 -7.01 7.37
C THR A 8 -10.80 -6.23 6.81
N TYR A 9 -10.97 -4.94 6.53
CA TYR A 9 -9.86 -4.12 6.03
C TYR A 9 -8.80 -3.86 7.10
N ALA A 10 -9.18 -3.82 8.38
CA ALA A 10 -8.25 -3.70 9.49
C ALA A 10 -7.39 -4.96 9.62
N ALA A 11 -8.00 -6.15 9.52
CA ALA A 11 -7.28 -7.41 9.53
C ALA A 11 -6.34 -7.51 8.32
N LEU A 12 -6.80 -7.16 7.12
CA LEU A 12 -5.97 -7.15 5.90
C LEU A 12 -4.79 -6.18 6.03
N LEU A 13 -5.01 -4.99 6.57
CA LEU A 13 -3.96 -4.02 6.85
C LEU A 13 -2.92 -4.60 7.81
N PHE A 14 -3.35 -5.18 8.93
CA PHE A 14 -2.46 -5.75 9.93
C PHE A 14 -1.61 -6.89 9.36
N ILE A 15 -2.22 -7.79 8.59
CA ILE A 15 -1.52 -8.89 7.91
C ILE A 15 -0.50 -8.33 6.90
N THR A 16 -0.91 -7.34 6.09
CA THR A 16 -0.04 -6.73 5.07
C THR A 16 1.19 -6.08 5.71
N ILE A 17 1.00 -5.31 6.79
CA ILE A 17 2.11 -4.68 7.52
C ILE A 17 3.04 -5.73 8.11
N SER A 18 2.47 -6.77 8.75
CA SER A 18 3.26 -7.85 9.35
C SER A 18 4.11 -8.57 8.29
N LEU A 19 3.52 -8.91 7.15
CA LEU A 19 4.23 -9.53 6.03
C LEU A 19 5.32 -8.62 5.46
N GLY A 20 5.04 -7.32 5.31
CA GLY A 20 6.03 -6.36 4.82
C GLY A 20 7.23 -6.23 5.77
N LEU A 21 6.99 -6.19 7.08
CA LEU A 21 8.04 -6.11 8.09
C LEU A 21 8.86 -7.41 8.18
N ILE A 22 8.21 -8.58 8.09
CA ILE A 22 8.89 -9.88 8.06
C ILE A 22 9.71 -10.01 6.78
N GLY A 23 9.14 -9.66 5.62
CA GLY A 23 9.81 -9.72 4.33
C GLY A 23 11.11 -8.91 4.32
N ARG A 24 11.11 -7.71 4.91
CA ARG A 24 12.31 -6.87 5.04
C ARG A 24 13.44 -7.47 5.89
N ARG A 25 13.17 -8.51 6.70
CA ARG A 25 14.18 -9.23 7.50
C ARG A 25 14.75 -10.44 6.79
N LEU A 26 14.10 -10.92 5.73
CA LEU A 26 14.49 -12.12 5.00
C LEU A 26 15.40 -11.74 3.83
N ALA A 27 16.67 -12.13 3.89
CA ALA A 27 17.67 -11.75 2.88
C ALA A 27 17.35 -12.21 1.44
N PHE A 28 16.52 -13.25 1.29
CA PHE A 28 16.10 -13.78 -0.01
C PHE A 28 14.87 -13.07 -0.58
N VAL A 29 14.19 -12.21 0.18
CA VAL A 29 13.01 -11.46 -0.30
C VAL A 29 13.49 -10.12 -0.85
N PRO A 30 13.22 -9.81 -2.14
CA PRO A 30 13.57 -8.51 -2.71
C PRO A 30 12.90 -7.37 -1.93
N LEU A 31 13.63 -6.27 -1.70
CA LEU A 31 13.11 -5.09 -1.01
C LEU A 31 11.84 -4.55 -1.67
N ALA A 32 11.77 -4.61 -3.01
CA ALA A 32 10.61 -4.26 -3.82
C ALA A 32 9.31 -4.95 -3.38
N VAL A 33 9.38 -6.14 -2.76
CA VAL A 33 8.19 -6.80 -2.19
C VAL A 33 7.64 -6.02 -1.01
N GLY A 34 8.53 -5.52 -0.14
CA GLY A 34 8.17 -4.66 0.98
C GLY A 34 7.56 -3.34 0.52
N ASP A 35 8.02 -2.81 -0.61
CA ASP A 35 7.51 -1.55 -1.18
C ASP A 35 6.14 -1.78 -1.86
N ALA A 36 5.97 -2.87 -2.61
CA ALA A 36 4.67 -3.28 -3.13
C ALA A 36 3.63 -3.44 -2.01
N LEU A 37 4.00 -4.10 -0.90
CA LEU A 37 3.15 -4.27 0.28
C LEU A 37 2.84 -2.95 0.99
N TRP A 38 3.77 -1.98 0.96
CA TRP A 38 3.53 -0.63 1.47
C TRP A 38 2.39 0.08 0.73
N ALA A 39 2.40 0.08 -0.61
CA ALA A 39 1.31 0.66 -1.39
C ALA A 39 -0.03 -0.04 -1.11
N VAL A 40 -0.01 -1.36 -0.96
CA VAL A 40 -1.21 -2.15 -0.59
C VAL A 40 -1.70 -1.79 0.82
N ALA A 41 -0.81 -1.54 1.77
CA ALA A 41 -1.18 -1.07 3.11
C ALA A 41 -1.88 0.30 3.06
N VAL A 42 -1.35 1.26 2.29
CA VAL A 42 -2.00 2.57 2.05
C VAL A 42 -3.40 2.38 1.46
N PHE A 43 -3.54 1.48 0.49
CA PHE A 43 -4.84 1.15 -0.10
C PHE A 43 -5.86 0.59 0.92
N TRP A 44 -5.42 -0.23 1.88
CA TRP A 44 -6.30 -0.72 2.95
C TRP A 44 -6.67 0.37 3.94
N VAL A 45 -5.74 1.26 4.30
CA VAL A 45 -6.04 2.45 5.12
C VAL A 45 -7.13 3.30 4.46
N LEU A 46 -7.01 3.56 3.15
CA LEU A 46 -8.03 4.32 2.43
C LEU A 46 -9.41 3.62 2.42
N HIS A 47 -9.44 2.28 2.32
CA HIS A 47 -10.68 1.50 2.45
C HIS A 47 -11.26 1.53 3.86
N LEU A 48 -10.42 1.58 4.90
CA LEU A 48 -10.88 1.74 6.28
C LEU A 48 -11.55 3.10 6.49
N LEU A 49 -10.95 4.16 5.95
CA LEU A 49 -11.48 5.52 6.04
C LEU A 49 -12.77 5.68 5.24
N ASN A 50 -12.86 5.08 4.04
CA ASN A 50 -14.05 5.14 3.21
C ASN A 50 -14.39 3.77 2.57
N PRO A 51 -15.11 2.89 3.28
CA PRO A 51 -15.44 1.54 2.81
C PRO A 51 -16.35 1.49 1.57
N GLN A 52 -17.09 2.57 1.30
CA GLN A 52 -18.03 2.66 0.19
C GLN A 52 -17.42 3.26 -1.08
N ALA A 53 -16.18 3.76 -1.02
CA ALA A 53 -15.52 4.35 -2.17
C ALA A 53 -15.24 3.31 -3.27
N LYS A 54 -15.23 3.78 -4.52
CA LYS A 54 -14.87 2.95 -5.67
C LYS A 54 -13.43 2.47 -5.54
N THR A 55 -13.21 1.17 -5.77
CA THR A 55 -11.89 0.53 -5.67
C THR A 55 -10.85 1.20 -6.58
N SER A 56 -11.22 1.59 -7.80
CA SER A 56 -10.32 2.31 -8.72
C SER A 56 -9.87 3.67 -8.19
N ARG A 57 -10.78 4.42 -7.54
CA ARG A 57 -10.46 5.71 -6.93
C ARG A 57 -9.47 5.56 -5.78
N LEU A 58 -9.68 4.56 -4.92
CA LEU A 58 -8.77 4.29 -3.80
C LEU A 58 -7.41 3.76 -4.27
N ALA A 59 -7.38 2.96 -5.34
CA ALA A 59 -6.14 2.51 -5.98
C ALA A 59 -5.31 3.69 -6.53
N LEU A 60 -5.96 4.62 -7.24
CA LEU A 60 -5.31 5.83 -7.73
C LEU A 60 -4.73 6.66 -6.58
N PHE A 61 -5.51 6.91 -5.53
CA PHE A 61 -5.00 7.67 -4.38
C PHE A 61 -3.86 6.96 -3.66
N ALA A 62 -3.91 5.63 -3.51
CA ALA A 62 -2.82 4.89 -2.90
C ALA A 62 -1.53 5.05 -3.71
N LEU A 63 -1.59 4.93 -5.04
CA LEU A 63 -0.43 5.18 -5.91
C LEU A 63 0.08 6.61 -5.81
N LEU A 64 -0.81 7.60 -5.88
CA LEU A 64 -0.43 9.00 -5.79
C LEU A 64 0.24 9.32 -4.44
N ILE A 65 -0.28 8.77 -3.33
CA ILE A 65 0.31 8.92 -2.01
C ILE A 65 1.69 8.27 -1.96
N SER A 66 1.83 7.02 -2.41
CA SER A 66 3.12 6.32 -2.44
C SER A 66 4.14 7.06 -3.30
N TYR A 67 3.74 7.54 -4.49
CA TYR A 67 4.62 8.29 -5.38
C TYR A 67 4.99 9.65 -4.81
N ALA A 68 4.05 10.38 -4.19
CA ALA A 68 4.35 11.64 -3.53
C ALA A 68 5.34 11.46 -2.37
N ILE A 69 5.20 10.38 -1.59
CA ILE A 69 6.15 10.03 -0.54
C ILE A 69 7.53 9.75 -1.15
N GLU A 70 7.60 8.96 -2.22
CA GLU A 70 8.86 8.63 -2.91
C GLU A 70 9.53 9.89 -3.47
N PHE A 71 8.79 10.72 -4.23
CA PHE A 71 9.30 11.98 -4.76
C PHE A 71 9.70 12.98 -3.66
N SER A 72 9.03 12.94 -2.50
CA SER A 72 9.43 13.78 -1.37
C SER A 72 10.87 13.51 -0.93
N GLN A 73 11.44 12.33 -1.21
CA GLN A 73 12.82 11.98 -0.86
C GLN A 73 13.85 12.71 -1.74
N LEU A 74 13.47 13.19 -2.93
CA LEU A 74 14.30 14.09 -3.73
C LEU A 74 14.42 15.47 -3.08
N TRP A 75 13.44 15.83 -2.24
CA TRP A 75 13.49 17.06 -1.47
C TRP A 75 14.26 16.86 -0.16
N GLN A 76 15.46 17.46 -0.09
CA GLN A 76 16.40 17.33 1.03
C GLN A 76 16.34 18.53 1.99
N ALA A 77 15.13 18.95 2.37
CA ALA A 77 14.98 20.00 3.38
C ALA A 77 15.41 19.49 4.77
N SER A 78 16.12 20.31 5.55
CA SER A 78 16.70 19.93 6.85
C SER A 78 15.67 19.38 7.85
N TRP A 79 14.47 19.98 7.90
CA TRP A 79 13.36 19.51 8.72
C TRP A 79 12.84 18.13 8.29
N LEU A 80 12.83 17.85 6.98
CA LEU A 80 12.32 16.61 6.40
C LEU A 80 13.32 15.47 6.59
N VAL A 81 14.63 15.75 6.45
CA VAL A 81 15.71 14.82 6.78
C VAL A 81 15.68 14.45 8.26
N LYS A 82 15.51 15.44 9.16
CA LYS A 82 15.38 15.19 10.61
C LYS A 82 14.13 14.35 10.94
N LEU A 83 13.05 14.53 10.20
CA LEU A 83 11.86 13.70 10.38
C LEU A 83 12.12 12.25 9.91
N ARG A 84 12.78 12.06 8.77
CA ARG A 84 13.17 10.73 8.25
C ARG A 84 14.17 10.00 9.15
N SER A 85 15.01 10.72 9.90
CA SER A 85 15.94 10.09 10.84
C SER A 85 15.25 9.50 12.08
N THR A 86 13.98 9.83 12.32
CA THR A 86 13.18 9.15 13.35
C THR A 86 12.72 7.77 12.86
N LEU A 87 12.52 6.82 13.78
CA LEU A 87 12.00 5.49 13.43
C LEU A 87 10.68 5.53 12.64
N PRO A 88 9.63 6.29 13.04
CA PRO A 88 8.41 6.37 12.25
C PRO A 88 8.64 7.07 10.91
N GLY A 89 9.46 8.10 10.85
CA GLY A 89 9.80 8.76 9.58
C GLY A 89 10.50 7.82 8.60
N LYS A 90 11.45 7.02 9.07
CA LYS A 90 12.14 6.01 8.25
C LYS A 90 11.19 4.96 7.68
N LEU A 91 10.21 4.52 8.47
CA LEU A 91 9.24 3.50 8.04
C LEU A 91 8.18 4.05 7.09
N LEU A 92 7.68 5.26 7.34
CA LEU A 92 6.58 5.85 6.57
C LEU A 92 7.05 6.61 5.32
N LEU A 93 8.23 7.25 5.38
CA LEU A 93 8.74 8.13 4.33
C LEU A 93 9.93 7.56 3.56
N GLY A 94 10.53 6.46 4.04
CA GLY A 94 11.70 5.85 3.41
C GLY A 94 12.98 6.68 3.53
N GLN A 95 14.05 6.17 2.92
CA GLN A 95 15.41 6.68 2.99
C GLN A 95 16.07 6.57 1.61
N GLY A 96 15.74 7.52 0.74
CA GLY A 96 16.32 7.60 -0.61
C GLY A 96 15.38 7.10 -1.70
N PHE A 97 15.50 7.72 -2.87
CA PHE A 97 14.62 7.53 -4.01
C PHE A 97 15.09 6.41 -4.92
N LEU A 98 14.20 5.47 -5.25
CA LEU A 98 14.47 4.42 -6.22
C LEU A 98 13.35 4.31 -7.27
N TYR A 99 13.73 4.36 -8.55
CA TYR A 99 12.77 4.16 -9.65
C TYR A 99 12.09 2.79 -9.62
N SER A 100 12.78 1.76 -9.09
CA SER A 100 12.21 0.43 -8.87
C SER A 100 10.98 0.46 -7.98
N ASP A 101 10.92 1.39 -7.05
CA ASP A 101 9.88 1.46 -6.03
C ASP A 101 8.58 1.93 -6.68
N LEU A 102 8.66 2.84 -7.66
CA LEU A 102 7.51 3.24 -8.47
C LEU A 102 6.87 2.04 -9.19
N ILE A 103 7.69 1.14 -9.72
CA ILE A 103 7.23 -0.10 -10.38
C ILE A 103 6.63 -1.04 -9.35
N ALA A 104 7.30 -1.23 -8.20
CA ALA A 104 6.84 -2.08 -7.12
C ALA A 104 5.47 -1.65 -6.58
N TYR A 105 5.28 -0.35 -6.32
CA TYR A 105 4.00 0.22 -5.89
C TYR A 105 2.90 -0.01 -6.93
N SER A 106 3.20 0.21 -8.21
CA SER A 106 2.27 -0.06 -9.32
C SER A 106 1.84 -1.52 -9.35
N LEU A 107 2.79 -2.45 -9.29
CA LEU A 107 2.51 -3.89 -9.31
C LEU A 107 1.67 -4.31 -8.09
N GLY A 108 2.02 -3.84 -6.88
CA GLY A 108 1.27 -4.14 -5.67
C GLY A 108 -0.20 -3.70 -5.76
N ILE A 109 -0.45 -2.49 -6.25
CA ILE A 109 -1.80 -1.96 -6.44
C ILE A 109 -2.54 -2.69 -7.56
N SER A 110 -1.88 -2.99 -8.69
CA SER A 110 -2.49 -3.78 -9.76
C SER A 110 -2.97 -5.14 -9.26
N VAL A 111 -2.14 -5.85 -8.49
CA VAL A 111 -2.50 -7.15 -7.91
C VAL A 111 -3.71 -7.03 -6.98
N VAL A 112 -3.74 -6.05 -6.08
CA VAL A 112 -4.87 -5.91 -5.13
C VAL A 112 -6.18 -5.56 -5.85
N VAL A 113 -6.10 -4.72 -6.89
CA VAL A 113 -7.26 -4.36 -7.72
C VAL A 113 -7.79 -5.59 -8.48
N LEU A 114 -6.89 -6.39 -9.07
CA LEU A 114 -7.26 -7.63 -9.77
C LEU A 114 -7.92 -8.63 -8.83
N ILE A 115 -7.36 -8.84 -7.63
CA ILE A 115 -7.94 -9.72 -6.62
C ILE A 115 -9.35 -9.25 -6.25
N LYS A 116 -9.52 -7.96 -5.97
CA LYS A 116 -10.84 -7.41 -5.62
C LYS A 116 -11.84 -7.54 -6.76
N TRP A 117 -11.42 -7.29 -8.00
CA TRP A 117 -12.27 -7.45 -9.18
C TRP A 117 -12.68 -8.91 -9.38
N TYR A 118 -11.75 -9.84 -9.26
CA TYR A 118 -12.04 -11.27 -9.35
C TYR A 118 -13.02 -11.75 -8.28
N ILE A 119 -12.86 -11.30 -7.03
CA ILE A 119 -13.80 -11.60 -5.94
C ILE A 119 -15.18 -11.02 -6.28
N SER A 120 -15.25 -9.76 -6.70
CA SER A 120 -16.50 -9.08 -7.05
C SER A 120 -17.27 -9.79 -8.18
N THR A 121 -16.57 -10.28 -9.20
CA THR A 121 -17.20 -10.99 -10.34
C THR A 121 -17.71 -12.38 -9.95
N LYS A 122 -16.95 -13.14 -9.13
CA LYS A 122 -17.39 -14.44 -8.59
C LYS A 122 -18.65 -14.34 -7.75
N ILE A 123 -18.77 -13.30 -6.93
CA ILE A 123 -19.96 -13.07 -6.10
C ILE A 123 -21.17 -12.75 -6.98
N SER A 124 -20.99 -11.91 -8.01
CA SER A 124 -22.07 -11.57 -8.94
C SER A 124 -22.63 -12.80 -9.65
N LYS A 125 -21.79 -13.76 -10.03
CA LYS A 125 -22.20 -15.00 -10.70
C LYS A 125 -22.88 -16.02 -9.78
N ARG A 126 -22.70 -15.93 -8.46
CA ARG A 126 -23.37 -16.81 -7.47
C ARG A 126 -24.75 -16.31 -7.04
N ALA A 127 -25.09 -15.07 -7.38
CA ALA A 127 -26.35 -14.42 -7.00
C ALA A 127 -27.41 -14.46 -8.12
N THR A 128 -27.08 -15.08 -9.25
CA THR A 128 -27.94 -15.36 -10.41
C THR A 128 -28.02 -16.85 -10.60
#